data_AF-A0A930AJE9-F1
#
_entry.id   AF-A0A930AJE9-F1
#
_cell.length_a   1.000
_cell.length_b   1.000
_cell.length_c   1.000
_cell.angle_alpha   90.00
_cell.angle_beta   90.00
_cell.angle_gamma   90.00
#
_symmetry.space_group_name_H-M   'P 1'
#
loop_
_entity.id
_entity.type
_entity.pdbx_description
1 polymer ?
#
loop_
_entity_poly.entity_id
_entity_poly.type
_entity_poly.pdbx_seq_one_letter_code
_entity_poly.pdbx_strand_id
1 'polypeptide(L)'
;MKTIKKFLGIKIPFWVLLLTGAILLGTYLKGYMQSNSKNNSQSSSMVQYIEEANEVVFLNVGIEKVVSATNQTTIPWTDIGIPFSEKKSIIILNYAAKLGIRTHVKVEQISEKKYKIIIPKYEVLGIELDKTNPYQLYDSSGELLSYSTQDIDTGALVAQTLSNEEQVKYLEKYVDNINDSAMSYYKALFQSISKDIELEFEFSEQAK
;
A
#
# COMPACT_ATOMS: atom_id res chain seq x y z
N MET A 1 57.34 32.04 -1.65
CA MET A 1 56.20 32.86 -1.15
C MET A 1 56.07 34.28 -1.74
N LYS A 2 56.80 34.67 -2.80
CA LYS A 2 56.67 36.02 -3.41
C LYS A 2 55.78 36.10 -4.66
N THR A 3 55.42 34.98 -5.27
CA THR A 3 54.60 34.91 -6.49
C THR A 3 53.09 34.94 -6.22
N ILE A 4 52.65 34.43 -5.07
CA ILE A 4 51.22 34.41 -4.67
C ILE A 4 50.70 35.82 -4.39
N LYS A 5 51.52 36.71 -3.81
CA LYS A 5 51.10 38.10 -3.50
C LYS A 5 50.92 38.99 -4.73
N LYS A 6 51.58 38.67 -5.86
CA LYS A 6 51.38 39.41 -7.13
C LYS A 6 50.13 38.96 -7.88
N PHE A 7 49.66 37.73 -7.65
CA PHE A 7 48.47 37.17 -8.31
C PHE A 7 47.15 37.79 -7.81
N LEU A 8 47.14 38.29 -6.57
CA LEU A 8 45.99 38.91 -5.91
C LEU A 8 45.78 40.41 -6.22
N GLY A 9 46.68 41.04 -6.98
CA GLY A 9 46.60 42.48 -7.32
C GLY A 9 45.98 42.81 -8.68
N ILE A 10 45.57 41.79 -9.45
CA ILE A 10 44.94 41.98 -10.76
C ILE A 10 43.47 42.35 -10.54
N LYS A 11 43.08 43.49 -11.12
CA LYS A 11 41.82 44.22 -10.91
C LYS A 11 40.59 43.30 -10.86
N ILE A 12 39.70 43.63 -9.93
CA ILE A 12 38.35 43.10 -9.65
C ILE A 12 37.60 42.41 -10.83
N PRO A 13 37.58 42.92 -12.09
CA PRO A 13 36.95 42.21 -13.21
C PRO A 13 37.49 40.80 -13.48
N PHE A 14 38.78 40.55 -13.28
CA PHE A 14 39.37 39.22 -13.55
C PHE A 14 38.89 38.16 -12.55
N TRP A 15 38.78 38.54 -11.27
CA TRP A 15 38.24 37.66 -10.23
C TRP A 15 36.77 37.36 -10.44
N VAL A 16 35.97 38.37 -10.83
CA VAL A 16 34.56 38.17 -11.17
C VAL A 16 34.40 37.24 -12.37
N LEU A 17 35.21 37.41 -13.42
CA LEU A 17 35.21 36.54 -14.60
C LEU A 17 35.61 35.09 -14.27
N LEU A 18 36.57 34.91 -13.37
CA LEU A 18 37.02 33.59 -12.92
C LEU A 18 35.95 32.90 -12.08
N LEU A 19 35.23 33.66 -11.24
CA LEU A 19 34.16 33.16 -10.39
C LEU A 19 32.92 32.79 -11.21
N THR A 20 32.54 33.60 -12.21
CA THR A 20 31.46 33.26 -13.15
C THR A 20 31.83 32.08 -14.05
N GLY A 21 33.08 32.01 -14.52
CA GLY A 21 33.60 30.86 -15.25
C GLY A 21 33.57 29.58 -14.42
N ALA A 22 33.95 29.65 -13.14
CA ALA A 22 33.90 28.53 -12.21
C ALA A 22 32.46 28.06 -11.91
N ILE A 23 31.51 29.00 -11.79
CA ILE A 23 30.08 28.68 -11.63
C ILE A 23 29.55 27.97 -12.89
N LEU A 24 29.85 28.49 -14.08
CA LEU A 24 29.43 27.88 -15.35
C LEU A 24 30.06 26.50 -15.57
N LEU A 25 31.34 26.32 -15.22
CA LEU A 25 31.98 25.00 -15.24
C LEU A 25 31.34 24.06 -14.22
N GLY A 26 31.05 24.55 -13.01
CA GLY A 26 30.41 23.77 -11.95
C GLY A 26 29.02 23.28 -12.34
N THR A 27 28.20 24.14 -12.96
CA THR A 27 26.87 23.75 -13.45
C THR A 27 26.94 22.83 -14.66
N TYR A 28 27.89 23.05 -15.58
CA TYR A 28 28.11 22.18 -16.75
C TYR A 28 28.60 20.78 -16.35
N LEU A 29 29.59 20.70 -15.44
CA LEU A 29 30.10 19.42 -14.93
C LEU A 29 29.04 18.67 -14.10
N LYS A 30 28.24 19.38 -13.30
CA LYS A 30 27.11 18.78 -12.57
C LYS A 30 26.07 18.23 -13.54
N GLY A 31 25.73 18.95 -14.61
CA GLY A 31 24.84 18.49 -15.67
C GLY A 31 25.37 17.29 -16.46
N TYR A 32 26.67 17.26 -16.76
CA TYR A 32 27.32 16.15 -17.47
C TYR A 32 27.36 14.87 -16.62
N MET A 33 27.71 14.99 -15.33
CA MET A 33 27.72 13.89 -14.36
C MET A 33 26.30 13.34 -14.06
N GLN A 34 25.27 14.18 -14.18
CA GLN A 34 23.87 13.79 -13.96
C GLN A 34 23.27 13.03 -15.16
N SER A 35 23.87 13.09 -16.36
CA SER A 35 23.20 12.64 -17.59
C SER A 35 23.19 11.13 -17.88
N ASN A 36 23.69 10.28 -16.98
CA ASN A 36 23.75 8.83 -17.24
C ASN A 36 23.50 7.96 -16.00
N SER A 37 22.55 8.34 -15.14
CA SER A 37 21.99 7.37 -14.19
C SER A 37 21.10 6.39 -14.97
N LYS A 38 21.69 5.35 -15.56
CA LYS A 38 20.94 4.15 -15.94
C LYS A 38 20.36 3.60 -14.64
N ASN A 39 19.06 3.76 -14.44
CA ASN A 39 18.34 3.13 -13.33
C ASN A 39 18.47 1.61 -13.47
N ASN A 40 19.50 1.05 -12.85
CA ASN A 40 19.68 -0.38 -12.73
C ASN A 40 18.81 -0.85 -11.55
N SER A 41 17.59 -1.28 -11.85
CA SER A 41 16.78 -2.00 -10.88
C SER A 41 17.35 -3.41 -10.74
N GLN A 42 17.81 -3.77 -9.55
CA GLN A 42 18.20 -5.13 -9.21
C GLN A 42 17.17 -5.66 -8.21
N SER A 43 16.54 -6.79 -8.53
CA SER A 43 15.61 -7.48 -7.66
C SER A 43 16.17 -8.87 -7.34
N SER A 44 16.04 -9.28 -6.08
CA SER A 44 16.41 -10.61 -5.60
C SER A 44 15.23 -11.15 -4.80
N SER A 45 14.95 -12.44 -4.92
CA SER A 45 13.84 -13.09 -4.23
C SER A 45 14.28 -14.46 -3.70
N MET A 46 13.83 -14.79 -2.49
CA MET A 46 14.11 -16.05 -1.82
C MET A 46 12.81 -16.56 -1.21
N VAL A 47 12.47 -17.82 -1.46
CA VAL A 47 11.32 -18.48 -0.84
C VAL A 47 11.68 -18.76 0.62
N GLN A 48 10.91 -18.20 1.56
CA GLN A 48 11.16 -18.40 2.99
C GLN A 48 10.48 -19.65 3.54
N TYR A 49 9.25 -19.93 3.10
CA TYR A 49 8.48 -21.10 3.53
C TYR A 49 7.47 -21.53 2.46
N ILE A 50 6.99 -22.77 2.58
CA ILE A 50 5.89 -23.32 1.79
C ILE A 50 4.96 -24.02 2.79
N GLU A 51 3.71 -23.60 2.85
CA GLU A 51 2.69 -24.15 3.75
C GLU A 51 1.40 -24.43 2.97
N GLU A 52 0.69 -25.49 3.35
CA GLU A 52 -0.62 -25.81 2.80
C GLU A 52 -1.68 -24.92 3.47
N ALA A 53 -2.24 -23.99 2.69
CA ALA A 53 -3.29 -23.09 3.16
C ALA A 53 -4.68 -23.64 2.79
N ASN A 54 -5.51 -23.91 3.80
CA ASN A 54 -6.88 -24.38 3.63
C ASN A 54 -7.86 -23.22 3.78
N GLU A 55 -8.02 -22.42 2.72
CA GLU A 55 -8.83 -21.21 2.72
C GLU A 55 -9.97 -21.28 1.70
N VAL A 56 -11.13 -20.76 2.07
CA VAL A 56 -12.29 -20.66 1.17
C VAL A 56 -12.73 -19.21 1.09
N VAL A 57 -12.58 -18.61 -0.10
CA VAL A 57 -13.04 -17.26 -0.41
C VAL A 57 -14.51 -17.29 -0.79
N PHE A 58 -15.34 -16.53 -0.09
CA PHE A 58 -16.78 -16.42 -0.38
C PHE A 58 -17.12 -15.11 -1.09
N LEU A 59 -16.36 -14.04 -0.85
CA LEU A 59 -16.65 -12.74 -1.44
C LEU A 59 -15.35 -12.00 -1.82
N ASN A 60 -15.34 -11.44 -3.03
CA ASN A 60 -14.32 -10.49 -3.46
C ASN A 60 -14.96 -9.09 -3.51
N VAL A 61 -14.38 -8.15 -2.78
CA VAL A 61 -14.85 -6.76 -2.74
C VAL A 61 -13.88 -5.90 -3.52
N GLY A 62 -14.27 -5.47 -4.72
CA GLY A 62 -13.51 -4.52 -5.53
C GLY A 62 -13.56 -3.11 -4.92
N ILE A 63 -12.41 -2.49 -4.75
CA ILE A 63 -12.20 -1.25 -4.00
C ILE A 63 -11.30 -0.32 -4.82
N GLU A 64 -11.80 0.88 -5.07
CA GLU A 64 -10.98 2.04 -5.44
C GLU A 64 -10.86 2.93 -4.19
N LYS A 65 -9.63 3.15 -3.72
CA LYS A 65 -9.34 3.89 -2.50
C LYS A 65 -8.42 5.06 -2.78
N VAL A 66 -8.91 6.26 -2.50
CA VAL A 66 -8.09 7.48 -2.46
C VAL A 66 -7.54 7.65 -1.05
N VAL A 67 -6.23 7.77 -0.93
CA VAL A 67 -5.52 7.99 0.34
C VAL A 67 -4.66 9.22 0.21
N SER A 68 -4.68 10.07 1.23
CA SER A 68 -3.82 11.24 1.30
C SER A 68 -3.01 11.24 2.58
N ALA A 69 -1.74 11.61 2.50
CA ALA A 69 -0.88 11.84 3.64
C ALA A 69 -0.16 13.18 3.51
N THR A 70 0.15 13.78 4.64
CA THR A 70 0.85 15.07 4.73
C THR A 70 2.02 14.95 5.73
N ASN A 71 3.18 15.48 5.35
CA ASN A 71 4.34 15.67 6.22
C ASN A 71 4.58 17.17 6.41
N GLN A 72 5.10 17.56 7.57
CA GLN A 72 5.44 18.95 7.86
C GLN A 72 6.80 19.00 8.56
N THR A 73 7.60 20.04 8.27
CA THR A 73 8.84 20.27 9.03
C THR A 73 8.52 20.92 10.36
N THR A 74 9.06 20.39 11.46
CA THR A 74 8.98 21.02 12.77
C THR A 74 10.27 21.78 13.09
N ILE A 75 10.14 22.86 13.86
CA ILE A 75 11.29 23.53 14.47
C ILE A 75 11.91 22.50 15.44
N PRO A 76 13.23 22.25 15.35
CA PRO A 76 13.88 21.40 16.33
C PRO A 76 13.63 21.99 17.74
N TRP A 77 13.78 21.22 18.83
CA TRP A 77 13.57 21.69 20.22
C TRP A 77 12.16 22.18 20.64
N THR A 78 11.18 22.42 19.75
CA THR A 78 9.82 22.85 20.15
C THR A 78 8.66 22.02 19.57
N ASP A 79 8.91 21.13 18.61
CA ASP A 79 7.88 20.38 17.86
C ASP A 79 6.84 21.28 17.15
N ILE A 80 7.08 22.59 17.05
CA ILE A 80 6.20 23.54 16.37
C ILE A 80 6.39 23.39 14.86
N GLY A 81 5.31 23.15 14.11
CA GLY A 81 5.33 23.10 12.65
C GLY A 81 5.75 24.43 12.02
N ILE A 82 6.66 24.38 11.05
CA ILE A 82 7.02 25.54 10.23
C ILE A 82 5.84 25.81 9.28
N PRO A 83 5.26 27.02 9.29
CA PRO A 83 4.16 27.35 8.40
C PRO A 83 4.61 27.27 6.95
N PHE A 84 3.71 26.90 6.04
CA PHE A 84 4.00 26.75 4.62
C PHE A 84 5.07 25.69 4.29
N SER A 85 5.33 24.74 5.20
CA SER A 85 6.29 23.65 4.98
C SER A 85 5.63 22.30 4.70
N GLU A 86 4.31 22.24 4.47
CA GLU A 86 3.66 20.94 4.27
C GLU A 86 4.01 20.34 2.91
N LYS A 87 4.21 19.02 2.88
CA LYS A 87 4.19 18.19 1.68
C LYS A 87 3.02 17.25 1.75
N LYS A 88 2.23 17.18 0.69
CA LYS A 88 1.08 16.28 0.55
C LYS A 88 1.34 15.27 -0.54
N SER A 89 0.81 14.07 -0.38
CA SER A 89 0.66 13.12 -1.48
C SER A 89 -0.72 12.49 -1.46
N ILE A 90 -1.29 12.31 -2.64
CA ILE A 90 -2.57 11.64 -2.88
C ILE A 90 -2.30 10.45 -3.77
N ILE A 91 -2.67 9.26 -3.30
CA ILE A 91 -2.58 8.01 -4.05
C ILE A 91 -3.98 7.45 -4.29
N ILE A 92 -4.16 6.82 -5.44
CA ILE A 92 -5.36 6.04 -5.79
C ILE A 92 -4.91 4.58 -5.89
N LEU A 93 -5.58 3.71 -5.15
CA LEU A 93 -5.33 2.27 -5.11
C LEU A 93 -6.56 1.53 -5.62
N ASN A 94 -6.34 0.60 -6.54
CA ASN A 94 -7.37 -0.30 -7.06
C ASN A 94 -7.02 -1.74 -6.68
N TYR A 95 -7.87 -2.37 -5.90
CA TYR A 95 -7.64 -3.72 -5.40
C TYR A 95 -8.95 -4.43 -5.04
N ALA A 96 -8.88 -5.74 -4.82
CA ALA A 96 -9.96 -6.54 -4.28
C ALA A 96 -9.55 -7.11 -2.92
N ALA A 97 -10.41 -6.95 -1.92
CA ALA A 97 -10.28 -7.68 -0.65
C ALA A 97 -10.97 -9.04 -0.77
N LYS A 98 -10.27 -10.11 -0.39
CA LYS A 98 -10.79 -11.49 -0.38
C LYS A 98 -11.29 -11.83 1.01
N LEU A 99 -12.57 -12.10 1.14
CA LEU A 99 -13.25 -12.35 2.40
C LEU A 99 -13.77 -13.79 2.44
N GLY A 100 -13.54 -14.48 3.55
CA GLY A 100 -13.89 -15.90 3.67
C GLY A 100 -13.46 -16.53 4.98
N ILE A 101 -13.11 -17.82 4.95
CA ILE A 101 -12.69 -18.58 6.13
C ILE A 101 -11.31 -19.23 5.92
N ARG A 102 -10.47 -19.23 6.96
CA ARG A 102 -9.19 -19.98 7.02
C ARG A 102 -9.32 -21.33 7.71
N THR A 103 -10.45 -21.57 8.36
CA THR A 103 -10.71 -22.79 9.12
C THR A 103 -11.82 -23.59 8.47
N HIS A 104 -11.76 -24.91 8.60
CA HIS A 104 -12.78 -25.80 8.07
C HIS A 104 -14.12 -25.56 8.79
N VAL A 105 -15.21 -25.74 8.05
CA VAL A 105 -16.55 -25.77 8.63
C VAL A 105 -16.73 -27.05 9.43
N LYS A 106 -17.49 -26.99 10.52
CA LYS A 106 -17.93 -28.19 11.22
C LYS A 106 -19.26 -28.64 10.63
N VAL A 107 -19.37 -29.94 10.42
CA VAL A 107 -20.59 -30.57 9.89
C VAL A 107 -21.10 -31.55 10.92
N GLU A 108 -22.31 -31.33 11.39
CA GLU A 108 -22.99 -32.21 12.35
C GLU A 108 -24.19 -32.87 11.67
N GLN A 109 -24.28 -34.19 11.77
CA GLN A 109 -25.45 -34.92 11.27
C GLN A 109 -26.57 -34.85 12.31
N ILE A 110 -27.71 -34.28 11.94
CA ILE A 110 -28.91 -34.24 12.79
C ILE A 110 -29.75 -35.50 12.55
N SER A 111 -29.89 -35.90 11.28
CA SER A 111 -30.58 -37.13 10.87
C SER A 111 -30.02 -37.64 9.54
N GLU A 112 -30.57 -38.74 8.99
CA GLU A 112 -30.06 -39.38 7.77
C GLU A 112 -29.89 -38.41 6.58
N LYS A 113 -30.78 -37.43 6.41
CA LYS A 113 -30.76 -36.48 5.30
C LYS A 113 -30.68 -35.02 5.75
N LYS A 114 -30.31 -34.78 7.01
CA LYS A 114 -30.29 -33.43 7.58
C LYS A 114 -28.98 -33.17 8.28
N TYR A 115 -28.28 -32.12 7.85
CA TYR A 115 -26.99 -31.73 8.38
C TYR A 115 -27.00 -30.27 8.84
N LYS A 116 -26.32 -30.00 9.94
CA LYS A 116 -26.01 -28.65 10.38
C LYS A 116 -24.59 -28.30 9.94
N ILE A 117 -24.46 -27.18 9.25
CA ILE A 117 -23.18 -26.61 8.83
C ILE A 117 -22.88 -25.41 9.74
N ILE A 118 -21.81 -25.53 10.54
CA ILE A 118 -21.35 -24.48 11.44
C ILE A 118 -20.21 -23.75 10.74
N ILE A 119 -20.49 -22.53 10.31
CA ILE A 119 -19.54 -21.64 9.64
C ILE A 119 -18.70 -20.93 10.70
N PRO A 120 -17.36 -21.01 10.63
CA PRO A 120 -16.48 -20.29 11.55
C PRO A 120 -16.53 -18.78 11.30
N LYS A 121 -15.79 -18.02 12.12
CA LYS A 121 -15.67 -16.57 11.95
C LYS A 121 -15.03 -16.24 10.60
N TYR A 122 -15.54 -15.21 9.92
CA TYR A 122 -14.94 -14.72 8.70
C TYR A 122 -13.67 -13.91 8.95
N GLU A 123 -12.78 -13.96 7.97
CA GLU A 123 -11.48 -13.29 7.98
C GLU A 123 -11.17 -12.67 6.61
N VAL A 124 -10.26 -11.69 6.64
CA VAL A 124 -9.61 -11.18 5.43
C VAL A 124 -8.53 -12.19 5.03
N LEU A 125 -8.76 -12.87 3.92
CA LEU A 125 -7.86 -13.92 3.41
C LEU A 125 -6.68 -13.31 2.66
N GLY A 126 -6.92 -12.20 1.96
CA GLY A 126 -5.85 -11.44 1.33
C GLY A 126 -6.37 -10.33 0.45
N ILE A 127 -5.44 -9.74 -0.29
CA ILE A 127 -5.69 -8.65 -1.22
C ILE A 127 -5.15 -9.02 -2.59
N GLU A 128 -5.93 -8.72 -3.62
CA GLU A 128 -5.51 -8.83 -5.01
C GLU A 128 -5.49 -7.45 -5.64
N LEU A 129 -4.32 -7.00 -6.06
CA LEU A 129 -4.17 -5.73 -6.77
C LEU A 129 -4.83 -5.80 -8.15
N ASP A 130 -5.39 -4.68 -8.62
CA ASP A 130 -5.91 -4.61 -9.98
C ASP A 130 -4.81 -4.93 -11.00
N LYS A 131 -5.15 -5.71 -12.03
CA LYS A 131 -4.16 -6.20 -13.00
C LYS A 131 -3.67 -5.11 -13.95
N THR A 132 -4.42 -4.03 -14.10
CA THR A 132 -4.18 -2.98 -15.08
C THR A 132 -3.68 -1.69 -14.44
N ASN A 133 -4.36 -1.22 -13.39
CA ASN A 133 -4.10 0.08 -12.77
C ASN A 133 -4.11 -0.05 -11.23
N PRO A 134 -3.19 -0.83 -10.62
CA PRO A 134 -3.22 -1.10 -9.18
C PRO A 134 -2.90 0.12 -8.31
N TYR A 135 -2.11 1.05 -8.83
CA TYR A 135 -1.61 2.21 -8.11
C TYR A 135 -1.45 3.40 -9.04
N GLN A 136 -1.86 4.57 -8.55
CA GLN A 136 -1.59 5.86 -9.18
C GLN A 136 -1.18 6.87 -8.11
N LEU A 137 -0.02 7.50 -8.27
CA LEU A 137 0.31 8.73 -7.56
C LEU A 137 -0.43 9.89 -8.24
N TYR A 138 -1.54 10.32 -7.66
CA TYR A 138 -2.43 11.33 -8.24
C TYR A 138 -1.88 12.74 -8.07
N ASP A 139 -1.40 13.07 -6.87
CA ASP A 139 -0.77 14.35 -6.58
C ASP A 139 0.41 14.14 -5.62
N SER A 140 1.46 14.91 -5.82
CA SER A 140 2.57 15.04 -4.89
C SER A 140 3.06 16.49 -4.96
N SER A 141 2.65 17.27 -3.97
CA SER A 141 2.82 18.72 -3.95
C SER A 141 3.37 19.19 -2.62
N GLY A 142 4.08 20.31 -2.65
CA GLY A 142 4.68 20.94 -1.47
C GLY A 142 4.41 22.43 -1.44
N GLU A 143 4.27 22.96 -0.23
CA GLU A 143 4.12 24.39 0.02
C GLU A 143 5.44 25.17 -0.14
N LEU A 144 5.38 26.51 -0.07
CA LEU A 144 6.50 27.41 -0.40
C LEU A 144 7.81 27.10 0.36
N LEU A 145 7.70 26.70 1.62
CA LEU A 145 8.82 26.40 2.52
C LEU A 145 9.03 24.89 2.72
N SER A 146 8.46 24.05 1.85
CA SER A 146 8.51 22.59 2.00
C SER A 146 9.83 21.97 1.51
N TYR A 147 10.83 22.78 1.12
CA TYR A 147 12.09 22.28 0.56
C TYR A 147 12.85 21.38 1.55
N SER A 148 12.80 21.68 2.84
CA SER A 148 13.41 20.87 3.91
C SER A 148 12.51 19.74 4.41
N THR A 149 11.30 19.62 3.90
CA THR A 149 10.31 18.65 4.36
C THR A 149 10.52 17.32 3.64
N GLN A 150 10.49 16.22 4.40
CA GLN A 150 10.62 14.88 3.83
C GLN A 150 9.42 14.56 2.95
N ASP A 151 9.67 13.90 1.82
CA ASP A 151 8.61 13.39 0.96
C ASP A 151 7.76 12.35 1.71
N ILE A 152 6.52 12.17 1.27
CA ILE A 152 5.66 11.12 1.81
C ILE A 152 6.23 9.76 1.42
N ASP A 153 6.39 8.87 2.40
CA ASP A 153 6.68 7.45 2.14
C ASP A 153 5.41 6.77 1.60
N THR A 154 5.25 6.85 0.28
CA THR A 154 4.12 6.24 -0.42
C THR A 154 4.11 4.72 -0.29
N GLY A 155 5.28 4.08 -0.12
CA GLY A 155 5.38 2.63 0.09
C GLY A 155 4.78 2.22 1.43
N ALA A 156 5.15 2.91 2.50
CA ALA A 156 4.56 2.71 3.82
C ALA A 156 3.04 3.00 3.83
N LEU A 157 2.61 4.07 3.16
CA LEU A 157 1.19 4.44 3.06
C LEU A 157 0.37 3.37 2.33
N VAL A 158 0.88 2.83 1.23
CA VAL A 158 0.26 1.73 0.49
C VAL A 158 0.21 0.47 1.34
N ALA A 159 1.32 0.09 1.98
CA ALA A 159 1.38 -1.10 2.82
C ALA A 159 0.39 -1.05 3.99
N GLN A 160 0.26 0.11 4.65
CA GLN A 160 -0.73 0.33 5.70
C GLN A 160 -2.16 0.23 5.14
N THR A 161 -2.44 0.89 4.02
CA THR A 161 -3.77 0.89 3.40
C THR A 161 -4.22 -0.51 2.98
N LEU A 162 -3.29 -1.33 2.50
CA LEU A 162 -3.52 -2.72 2.09
C LEU A 162 -3.33 -3.72 3.25
N SER A 163 -3.23 -3.26 4.49
CA SER A 163 -3.20 -4.17 5.63
C SER A 163 -4.54 -4.88 5.79
N ASN A 164 -4.52 -6.10 6.35
CA ASN A 164 -5.74 -6.83 6.67
C ASN A 164 -6.61 -6.07 7.69
N GLU A 165 -5.97 -5.36 8.62
CA GLU A 165 -6.65 -4.52 9.62
C GLU A 165 -7.55 -3.46 8.96
N GLU A 166 -7.02 -2.76 7.95
CA GLU A 166 -7.79 -1.78 7.19
C GLU A 166 -8.97 -2.40 6.42
N GLN A 167 -8.93 -3.70 6.12
CA GLN A 167 -9.99 -4.37 5.36
C GLN A 167 -11.10 -4.95 6.25
N VAL A 168 -10.93 -5.01 7.57
CA VAL A 168 -11.94 -5.59 8.49
C VAL A 168 -13.30 -4.90 8.36
N LYS A 169 -13.32 -3.58 8.11
CA LYS A 169 -14.56 -2.82 7.85
C LYS A 169 -15.41 -3.37 6.71
N TYR A 170 -14.80 -4.05 5.74
CA TYR A 170 -15.54 -4.69 4.64
C TYR A 170 -16.15 -6.03 5.06
N LEU A 171 -15.58 -6.75 6.03
CA LEU A 171 -16.22 -7.91 6.63
C LEU A 171 -17.52 -7.52 7.31
N GLU A 172 -17.47 -6.51 8.18
CA GLU A 172 -18.64 -6.01 8.92
C GLU A 172 -19.72 -5.51 7.96
N LYS A 173 -19.32 -4.74 6.94
CA LYS A 173 -20.25 -4.14 5.97
C LYS A 173 -20.93 -5.18 5.08
N TYR A 174 -20.28 -6.28 4.75
CA TYR A 174 -20.76 -7.26 3.77
C TYR A 174 -21.05 -8.64 4.35
N VAL A 175 -21.19 -8.76 5.69
CA VAL A 175 -21.40 -10.04 6.37
C VAL A 175 -22.58 -10.83 5.80
N ASP A 176 -23.68 -10.16 5.44
CA ASP A 176 -24.86 -10.82 4.86
C ASP A 176 -24.56 -11.39 3.47
N ASN A 177 -23.81 -10.68 2.63
CA ASN A 177 -23.39 -11.18 1.32
C ASN A 177 -22.43 -12.37 1.45
N ILE A 178 -21.55 -12.35 2.46
CA ILE A 178 -20.64 -13.46 2.75
C ILE A 178 -21.46 -14.67 3.21
N ASN A 179 -22.45 -14.48 4.09
CA ASN A 179 -23.37 -15.54 4.54
C ASN A 179 -24.12 -16.18 3.36
N ASP A 180 -24.70 -15.37 2.47
CA ASP A 180 -25.42 -15.86 1.30
C ASP A 180 -24.54 -16.68 0.36
N SER A 181 -23.30 -16.21 0.15
CA SER A 181 -22.31 -16.92 -0.65
C SER A 181 -21.88 -18.25 -0.01
N ALA A 182 -21.59 -18.25 1.30
CA ALA A 182 -21.23 -19.46 2.04
C ALA A 182 -22.37 -20.49 2.03
N MET A 183 -23.61 -20.06 2.26
CA MET A 183 -24.79 -20.94 2.17
C MET A 183 -24.93 -21.54 0.78
N SER A 184 -24.79 -20.73 -0.26
CA SER A 184 -24.90 -21.19 -1.65
C SER A 184 -23.81 -22.20 -2.00
N TYR A 185 -22.57 -21.94 -1.56
CA TYR A 185 -21.44 -22.84 -1.75
C TYR A 185 -21.68 -24.23 -1.12
N TYR A 186 -22.04 -24.28 0.16
CA TYR A 186 -22.26 -25.57 0.84
C TYR A 186 -23.54 -26.27 0.39
N LYS A 187 -24.60 -25.53 0.04
CA LYS A 187 -25.79 -26.11 -0.61
C LYS A 187 -25.41 -26.80 -1.90
N ALA A 188 -24.65 -26.15 -2.78
CA ALA A 188 -24.21 -26.73 -4.04
C ALA A 188 -23.35 -27.99 -3.82
N LEU A 189 -22.44 -27.98 -2.83
CA LEU A 189 -21.62 -29.14 -2.48
C LEU A 189 -22.46 -30.35 -2.04
N PHE A 190 -23.37 -30.19 -1.08
CA PHE A 190 -24.18 -31.33 -0.61
C PHE A 190 -25.22 -31.77 -1.65
N GLN A 191 -25.81 -30.84 -2.40
CA GLN A 191 -26.75 -31.16 -3.47
C GLN A 191 -26.10 -31.92 -4.63
N SER A 192 -24.78 -31.80 -4.80
CA SER A 192 -24.03 -32.61 -5.77
C SER A 192 -23.97 -34.10 -5.39
N ILE A 193 -24.12 -34.40 -4.09
CA ILE A 193 -24.17 -35.76 -3.54
C ILE A 193 -25.61 -36.28 -3.61
N SER A 194 -26.57 -35.54 -3.04
CA SER A 194 -27.99 -35.89 -3.14
C SER A 194 -28.89 -34.66 -3.01
N LYS A 195 -29.93 -34.60 -3.85
CA LYS A 195 -30.86 -33.45 -3.94
C LYS A 195 -31.82 -33.32 -2.76
N ASP A 196 -31.99 -34.39 -1.99
CA ASP A 196 -32.92 -34.48 -0.86
C ASP A 196 -32.26 -34.17 0.49
N ILE A 197 -30.98 -33.77 0.50
CA ILE A 197 -30.30 -33.33 1.71
C ILE A 197 -30.79 -31.92 2.11
N GLU A 198 -31.23 -31.81 3.35
CA GLU A 198 -31.57 -30.55 4.01
C GLU A 198 -30.38 -30.02 4.81
N LEU A 199 -30.10 -28.72 4.69
CA LEU A 199 -29.01 -28.05 5.41
C LEU A 199 -29.54 -26.96 6.33
N GLU A 200 -29.11 -27.00 7.59
CA GLU A 200 -29.22 -25.89 8.54
C GLU A 200 -27.88 -25.19 8.66
N PHE A 201 -27.89 -23.86 8.79
CA PHE A 201 -26.68 -23.05 8.89
C PHE A 201 -26.62 -22.35 10.23
N GLU A 202 -25.45 -22.43 10.86
CA GLU A 202 -25.12 -21.72 12.08
C GLU A 202 -23.85 -20.90 11.84
N PHE A 203 -23.89 -19.61 12.12
CA PHE A 203 -22.74 -18.73 11.96
C PHE A 203 -22.18 -18.43 13.34
N SER A 204 -20.89 -18.75 13.53
CA SER A 204 -20.14 -18.31 14.71
C SER A 204 -20.19 -16.78 14.81
N GLU A 205 -20.00 -16.19 16.00
CA GLU A 205 -20.04 -14.74 16.20
C GLU A 205 -19.20 -14.00 15.14
N GLN A 206 -19.89 -13.38 14.18
CA GLN A 206 -19.27 -12.64 13.09
C GLN A 206 -18.91 -11.24 13.59
N ALA A 207 -17.88 -10.63 12.99
CA ALA A 207 -17.48 -9.27 13.34
C ALA A 207 -18.70 -8.31 13.23
N LYS A 208 -18.97 -7.57 14.30
CA LYS A 208 -20.00 -6.54 14.41
C LYS A 208 -19.34 -5.19 14.62
#